data_AF-A0A8T5B082-F1
#
_entry.id   AF-A0A8T5B082-F1
#
_cell.length_a   1.000
_cell.length_b   1.000
_cell.length_c   1.000
_cell.angle_alpha   90.00
_cell.angle_beta   90.00
_cell.angle_gamma   90.00
#
_symmetry.space_group_name_H-M   'P 1'
#
loop_
_entity.id
_entity.type
_entity.pdbx_description
1 polymer ?
#
loop_
_entity_poly.entity_id
_entity_poly.type
_entity_poly.pdbx_seq_one_letter_code
_entity_poly.pdbx_strand_id
1 'polypeptide(L)'
;MNREIKILSFDYGGTLCHDLEESHVALQRILNNLGFNFEISKVSEAWQDAHLWWSNVKRETGAVMNAENLIRLFQRTALNLGIPNSESMLAAKRLFERWPCEVKIKAYEDVIPTLSELKSVKRTIHRGLLGKI
;
A
#
# COMPACT_ATOMS: atom_id res chain seq x y z
N MET A 1 -32.23 11.36 14.29
CA MET A 1 -31.35 10.58 15.18
C MET A 1 -29.91 10.96 14.91
N ASN A 2 -29.22 11.58 15.85
CA ASN A 2 -27.75 11.71 15.78
C ASN A 2 -27.15 10.36 16.14
N ARG A 3 -26.45 9.71 15.20
CA ARG A 3 -25.68 8.50 15.50
C ARG A 3 -24.34 8.92 16.09
N GLU A 4 -24.06 8.49 17.31
CA GLU A 4 -22.76 8.70 17.95
C GLU A 4 -21.70 7.83 17.28
N ILE A 5 -20.65 8.45 16.73
CA ILE A 5 -19.52 7.74 16.12
C ILE A 5 -18.51 7.40 17.22
N LYS A 6 -18.31 6.11 17.49
CA LYS A 6 -17.41 5.62 18.57
C LYS A 6 -16.04 5.19 18.06
N ILE A 7 -15.97 4.74 16.81
CA ILE A 7 -14.78 4.16 16.18
C ILE A 7 -14.63 4.73 14.78
N LEU A 8 -13.42 5.17 14.46
CA LEU A 8 -12.97 5.52 13.12
C LEU A 8 -11.84 4.55 12.75
N SER A 9 -11.93 3.96 11.57
CA SER A 9 -10.88 3.15 10.96
C SER A 9 -10.47 3.82 9.67
N PHE A 10 -9.16 3.96 9.45
CA PHE A 10 -8.62 4.62 8.27
C PHE A 10 -7.90 3.61 7.39
N ASP A 11 -8.05 3.76 6.08
CA ASP A 11 -7.04 3.24 5.16
C ASP A 11 -5.74 4.03 5.34
N TYR A 12 -4.60 3.41 5.05
CA TYR A 12 -3.30 4.08 5.19
C TYR A 12 -2.92 4.81 3.90
N GLY A 13 -2.75 4.08 2.79
CA GLY A 13 -2.39 4.64 1.50
C GLY A 13 -3.52 5.45 0.88
N GLY A 14 -3.22 6.61 0.30
CA GLY A 14 -4.21 7.49 -0.32
C GLY A 14 -5.10 8.28 0.65
N THR A 15 -5.14 7.88 1.93
CA THR A 15 -5.90 8.56 3.00
C THR A 15 -4.98 9.27 3.99
N LEU A 16 -4.01 8.55 4.58
CA LEU A 16 -3.09 9.11 5.57
C LEU A 16 -1.73 9.48 4.97
N CYS A 17 -1.35 8.87 3.86
CA CYS A 17 -0.12 9.16 3.15
C CYS A 17 -0.29 9.06 1.65
N HIS A 18 0.64 9.65 0.92
CA HIS A 18 0.79 9.50 -0.51
C HIS A 18 2.20 9.02 -0.85
N ASP A 19 2.31 8.35 -1.99
CA ASP A 19 3.61 7.98 -2.55
C ASP A 19 4.32 9.26 -3.06
N LEU A 20 5.64 9.30 -2.87
CA LEU A 20 6.51 10.38 -3.36
C LEU A 20 7.10 10.10 -4.74
N GLU A 21 6.98 8.86 -5.20
CA GLU A 21 7.40 8.43 -6.51
C GLU A 21 6.44 7.35 -7.03
N GLU A 22 6.40 7.18 -8.34
CA GLU A 22 5.59 6.14 -8.97
C GLU A 22 6.09 4.74 -8.54
N SER A 23 5.18 3.81 -8.29
CA SER A 23 5.50 2.46 -7.81
C SER A 23 6.48 1.70 -8.72
N HIS A 24 6.41 1.92 -10.04
CA HIS A 24 7.29 1.28 -11.01
C HIS A 24 8.74 1.78 -10.93
N VAL A 25 8.98 3.00 -10.41
CA VAL A 25 10.32 3.54 -10.14
C VAL A 25 10.96 2.82 -8.95
N ALA A 26 10.20 2.65 -7.86
CA ALA A 26 10.66 1.86 -6.71
C ALA A 26 10.91 0.39 -7.10
N LEU A 27 10.01 -0.21 -7.89
CA LEU A 27 10.19 -1.57 -8.43
C LEU A 27 11.48 -1.70 -9.26
N GLN A 28 11.73 -0.78 -10.19
CA GLN A 28 12.94 -0.83 -11.01
C GLN A 28 14.20 -0.74 -10.12
N ARG A 29 14.21 0.15 -9.13
CA ARG A 29 15.33 0.29 -8.20
C ARG A 29 15.59 -1.01 -7.43
N ILE A 30 14.54 -1.65 -6.91
CA ILE A 30 14.67 -2.93 -6.22
C ILE A 30 15.17 -4.02 -7.17
N LEU A 31 14.59 -4.12 -8.38
CA LEU A 31 14.99 -5.11 -9.38
C LEU A 31 16.47 -4.97 -9.77
N ASN A 32 16.93 -3.75 -10.01
CA ASN A 32 18.34 -3.45 -10.29
C ASN A 32 19.25 -3.90 -9.14
N ASN A 33 18.86 -3.62 -7.88
CA ASN A 33 19.60 -4.06 -6.69
C ASN A 33 19.62 -5.59 -6.53
N LEU A 34 18.65 -6.30 -7.11
CA LEU A 34 18.57 -7.75 -7.16
C LEU A 34 19.33 -8.37 -8.35
N GLY A 35 19.95 -7.54 -9.21
CA GLY A 35 20.68 -7.98 -10.40
C GLY A 35 19.82 -8.07 -11.66
N PHE A 36 18.55 -7.69 -11.59
CA PHE A 36 17.63 -7.67 -12.75
C PHE A 36 17.57 -6.28 -13.35
N ASN A 37 18.25 -6.09 -14.48
CA ASN A 37 18.28 -4.80 -15.15
C ASN A 37 17.20 -4.73 -16.24
N PHE A 38 16.17 -3.94 -15.98
CA PHE A 38 15.08 -3.68 -16.93
C PHE A 38 14.94 -2.18 -17.19
N GLU A 39 14.54 -1.83 -18.41
CA GLU A 39 14.13 -0.47 -18.74
C GLU A 39 12.88 -0.08 -17.93
N ILE A 40 12.82 1.18 -17.50
CA ILE A 40 11.73 1.68 -16.64
C ILE A 40 10.36 1.56 -17.33
N SER A 41 10.31 1.72 -18.66
CA SER A 41 9.10 1.52 -19.47
C SER A 41 8.58 0.08 -19.35
N LYS A 42 9.45 -0.92 -19.46
CA LYS A 42 9.08 -2.33 -19.31
C LYS A 42 8.59 -2.66 -17.90
N VAL A 43 9.22 -2.07 -16.88
CA VAL A 43 8.77 -2.23 -15.48
C VAL A 43 7.39 -1.60 -15.28
N SER A 44 7.16 -0.42 -15.86
CA SER A 44 5.86 0.25 -15.83
C SER A 44 4.77 -0.60 -16.50
N GLU A 45 5.00 -1.09 -17.71
CA GLU A 45 4.05 -1.95 -18.44
C GLU A 45 3.75 -3.24 -17.67
N ALA A 46 4.79 -3.95 -17.22
CA ALA A 46 4.64 -5.19 -16.47
C ALA A 46 3.85 -5.00 -15.16
N TRP A 47 4.06 -3.87 -14.47
CA TRP A 47 3.35 -3.50 -13.26
C TRP A 47 1.88 -3.19 -13.54
N GLN A 48 1.59 -2.41 -14.58
CA GLN A 48 0.22 -2.09 -15.00
C GLN A 48 -0.57 -3.36 -15.35
N ASP A 49 0.03 -4.28 -16.12
CA ASP A 49 -0.58 -5.56 -16.49
C ASP A 49 -0.84 -6.44 -15.27
N ALA A 50 0.09 -6.46 -14.30
CA ALA A 50 -0.11 -7.19 -13.05
C ALA A 50 -1.26 -6.59 -12.23
N HIS A 51 -1.41 -5.27 -12.20
CA HIS A 51 -2.52 -4.58 -11.53
C HIS A 51 -3.87 -4.81 -12.22
N LEU A 52 -3.90 -4.84 -13.55
CA LEU A 52 -5.10 -5.18 -14.31
C LEU A 52 -5.54 -6.62 -14.00
N TRP A 53 -4.59 -7.56 -13.97
CA TRP A 53 -4.85 -8.93 -13.53
C TRP A 53 -5.40 -8.97 -12.10
N TRP A 54 -4.77 -8.26 -11.15
CA TRP A 54 -5.24 -8.23 -9.77
C TRP A 54 -6.64 -7.64 -9.62
N SER A 55 -6.96 -6.61 -10.40
CA SER A 55 -8.29 -5.99 -10.42
C SER A 55 -9.36 -6.98 -10.87
N ASN A 56 -9.05 -7.82 -11.85
CA ASN A 56 -9.95 -8.89 -12.27
C ASN A 56 -10.11 -9.96 -11.18
N VAL A 57 -9.02 -10.42 -10.56
CA VAL A 57 -9.06 -11.39 -9.45
C VAL A 57 -9.91 -10.86 -8.29
N LYS A 58 -9.71 -9.61 -7.89
CA LYS A 58 -10.51 -8.95 -6.84
C LYS A 58 -11.99 -8.91 -7.20
N ARG A 59 -12.33 -8.56 -8.45
CA ARG A 59 -13.71 -8.51 -8.92
C ARG A 59 -14.39 -9.89 -8.92
N GLU A 60 -13.67 -10.93 -9.31
CA GLU A 60 -14.21 -12.29 -9.46
C GLU A 60 -14.32 -13.04 -8.12
N THR A 61 -13.39 -12.80 -7.20
CA THR A 61 -13.27 -13.60 -5.97
C THR A 61 -13.61 -12.84 -4.69
N GLY A 62 -13.68 -11.50 -4.75
CA GLY A 62 -13.78 -10.67 -3.55
C GLY A 62 -12.50 -10.65 -2.70
N ALA A 63 -11.38 -11.13 -3.23
CA ALA A 63 -10.11 -11.15 -2.50
C ALA A 63 -9.65 -9.74 -2.08
N VAL A 64 -9.02 -9.67 -0.91
CA VAL A 64 -8.46 -8.44 -0.34
C VAL A 64 -6.95 -8.40 -0.50
N MET A 65 -6.39 -7.20 -0.61
CA MET A 65 -4.93 -7.03 -0.66
C MET A 65 -4.35 -7.37 0.72
N ASN A 66 -3.50 -8.38 0.78
CA ASN A 66 -2.76 -8.83 1.96
C ASN A 66 -1.33 -9.20 1.52
N ALA A 67 -0.47 -9.60 2.46
CA ALA A 67 0.93 -9.94 2.16
C ALA A 67 1.06 -11.03 1.08
N GLU A 68 0.26 -12.09 1.15
CA GLU A 68 0.29 -13.19 0.18
C GLU A 68 -0.13 -12.72 -1.22
N ASN A 69 -1.21 -11.94 -1.32
CA ASN A 69 -1.67 -11.39 -2.58
C ASN A 69 -0.72 -10.34 -3.14
N LEU A 70 -0.02 -9.58 -2.31
CA LEU A 70 1.03 -8.66 -2.74
C LEU A 70 2.24 -9.43 -3.32
N ILE A 71 2.66 -10.53 -2.69
CA ILE A 71 3.69 -11.42 -3.25
C ILE A 71 3.24 -11.97 -4.60
N ARG A 72 1.98 -12.40 -4.74
CA ARG A 72 1.43 -12.87 -6.02
C ARG A 72 1.44 -11.78 -7.09
N LEU A 73 1.13 -10.54 -6.72
CA LEU A 73 1.22 -9.39 -7.62
C LEU A 73 2.66 -9.15 -8.08
N PHE A 74 3.64 -9.20 -7.17
CA PHE A 74 5.06 -9.11 -7.53
C PHE A 74 5.53 -10.29 -8.40
N GLN A 75 5.06 -11.51 -8.13
CA GLN A 75 5.34 -12.67 -8.98
C GLN A 75 4.79 -12.47 -10.38
N ARG A 76 3.56 -11.95 -10.50
CA ARG A 76 2.95 -11.64 -11.79
C ARG A 76 3.76 -10.58 -12.54
N THR A 77 4.22 -9.56 -11.85
CA THR A 77 5.10 -8.52 -12.40
C THR A 77 6.42 -9.12 -12.91
N ALA A 78 7.06 -9.98 -12.12
CA ALA A 78 8.29 -10.68 -12.50
C ALA A 78 8.08 -11.55 -13.75
N LEU A 79 6.98 -12.29 -13.83
CA LEU A 79 6.63 -13.09 -15.00
C LEU A 79 6.40 -12.23 -16.25
N ASN A 80 5.70 -11.10 -16.10
CA ASN A 80 5.47 -10.14 -17.20
C ASN A 80 6.78 -9.51 -17.70
N LEU A 81 7.78 -9.36 -16.84
CA LEU A 81 9.14 -8.92 -17.20
C LEU A 81 9.98 -10.02 -17.88
N GLY A 82 9.45 -11.24 -18.01
CA GLY A 82 10.15 -12.37 -18.61
C GLY A 82 11.09 -13.11 -17.65
N ILE A 83 11.03 -12.86 -16.34
CA ILE A 83 11.75 -13.67 -15.36
C ILE A 83 11.19 -15.11 -15.41
N PRO A 84 12.04 -16.14 -15.57
CA PRO A 84 11.59 -17.52 -15.68
C PRO A 84 10.69 -17.93 -14.51
N ASN A 85 9.70 -18.80 -14.76
CA ASN A 85 8.77 -19.24 -13.72
C ASN A 85 9.48 -19.91 -12.52
N SER A 86 10.61 -20.58 -12.76
CA SER A 86 11.46 -21.16 -11.71
C SER A 86 12.07 -20.13 -10.76
N GLU A 87 12.20 -18.87 -11.18
CA GLU A 87 12.84 -17.78 -10.43
C GLU A 87 11.86 -16.69 -9.99
N SER A 88 10.71 -16.58 -10.65
CA SER A 88 9.72 -15.52 -10.43
C SER A 88 9.24 -15.43 -8.97
N MET A 89 9.04 -16.57 -8.31
CA MET A 89 8.62 -16.61 -6.90
C MET A 89 9.73 -16.11 -5.96
N LEU A 90 11.00 -16.43 -6.25
CA LEU A 90 12.12 -15.93 -5.46
C LEU A 90 12.27 -14.42 -5.65
N ALA A 91 12.18 -13.93 -6.89
CA ALA A 91 12.17 -12.49 -7.18
C ALA A 91 11.02 -11.78 -6.45
N ALA A 92 9.81 -12.35 -6.46
CA ALA A 92 8.64 -11.79 -5.79
C ALA A 92 8.82 -11.63 -4.28
N LYS A 93 9.37 -12.66 -3.61
CA LYS A 93 9.64 -12.60 -2.16
C LYS A 93 10.69 -11.54 -1.83
N ARG A 94 11.76 -11.46 -2.62
CA ARG A 94 12.79 -10.42 -2.45
C ARG A 94 12.27 -9.02 -2.71
N LEU A 95 11.39 -8.84 -3.70
CA LEU A 95 10.68 -7.58 -3.93
C LEU A 95 9.83 -7.21 -2.69
N PHE A 96 9.04 -8.16 -2.19
CA PHE A 96 8.21 -7.96 -1.00
C PHE A 96 9.03 -7.57 0.24
N GLU A 97 10.16 -8.21 0.49
CA GLU A 97 11.05 -7.90 1.62
C GLU A 97 11.65 -6.49 1.52
N ARG A 98 11.96 -6.02 0.31
CA ARG A 98 12.59 -4.72 0.08
C ARG A 98 11.58 -3.58 -0.05
N TRP A 99 10.36 -3.88 -0.47
CA TRP A 99 9.30 -2.91 -0.75
C TRP A 99 9.11 -1.86 0.37
N PRO A 100 8.96 -2.24 1.66
CA PRO A 100 8.67 -1.26 2.72
C PRO A 100 9.81 -0.25 2.95
N CYS A 101 11.05 -0.61 2.63
CA CYS A 101 12.23 0.24 2.82
C CYS A 101 12.50 1.15 1.62
N GLU A 102 11.99 0.76 0.45
CA GLU A 102 12.31 1.39 -0.82
C GLU A 102 11.18 2.28 -1.31
N VAL A 103 9.93 2.04 -0.93
CA VAL A 103 8.84 2.96 -1.26
C VAL A 103 8.96 4.22 -0.41
N LYS A 104 9.04 5.36 -1.08
CA LYS A 104 9.02 6.66 -0.44
C LYS A 104 7.58 7.12 -0.25
N ILE A 105 7.15 7.20 1.01
CA ILE A 105 5.82 7.69 1.38
C ILE A 105 5.93 8.93 2.25
N LYS A 106 4.95 9.84 2.13
CA LYS A 106 4.82 11.01 2.98
C LYS A 106 3.39 11.14 3.47
N ALA A 107 3.23 11.42 4.76
CA ALA A 107 1.93 11.78 5.29
C ALA A 107 1.45 13.12 4.71
N TYR A 108 0.14 13.26 4.46
CA TYR A 108 -0.42 14.57 4.10
C TYR A 108 -0.23 15.54 5.27
N GLU A 109 -0.11 16.84 4.97
CA GLU A 109 0.25 17.87 5.95
C GLU A 109 -0.80 18.03 7.06
N ASP A 110 -2.06 17.72 6.75
CA ASP A 110 -3.23 17.81 7.62
C ASP A 110 -3.48 16.55 8.46
N VAL A 111 -2.79 15.44 8.21
CA VAL A 111 -3.04 14.16 8.88
C VAL A 111 -2.74 14.23 10.38
N ILE A 112 -1.59 14.80 10.77
CA ILE A 112 -1.24 14.91 12.19
C ILE A 112 -2.17 15.86 12.95
N PRO A 113 -2.49 17.08 12.44
CA PRO A 113 -3.52 17.93 13.04
C PRO A 113 -4.88 17.24 13.17
N THR A 114 -5.37 16.60 12.10
CA THR A 114 -6.70 15.96 12.07
C THR A 114 -6.79 14.81 13.06
N LEU A 115 -5.79 13.92 13.08
CA LEU A 115 -5.76 12.80 14.04
C LEU A 115 -5.65 13.30 15.49
N SER A 116 -4.93 14.40 15.72
CA SER A 116 -4.84 15.04 17.05
C SER A 116 -6.20 15.56 17.51
N GLU A 117 -6.93 16.23 16.61
CA GLU A 117 -8.27 16.74 16.90
C GLU A 117 -9.26 15.60 17.18
N LEU A 118 -9.31 14.58 16.33
CA LEU A 118 -10.19 13.42 16.51
C LEU A 118 -9.92 12.65 17.82
N LYS A 119 -8.65 12.54 18.23
CA LYS A 119 -8.27 11.99 19.54
C LYS A 119 -8.74 12.89 20.69
N SER A 120 -8.71 14.21 20.51
CA SER A 120 -9.15 15.18 21.51
C SER A 120 -10.66 15.19 21.71
N VAL A 121 -11.45 14.98 20.65
CA VAL A 121 -12.92 14.87 20.72
C VAL A 121 -13.34 13.73 21.66
N LYS A 122 -12.63 12.59 21.65
CA LYS A 122 -12.83 11.51 22.63
C LYS A 122 -12.57 11.96 24.07
N ARG A 123 -11.59 12.83 24.31
CA ARG A 123 -11.27 13.35 25.66
C ARG A 123 -12.28 14.39 26.13
N THR A 124 -12.82 15.22 25.24
CA THR A 124 -13.83 16.21 25.58
C THR A 124 -15.16 15.57 25.97
N ILE A 125 -15.54 14.46 25.33
CA ILE A 125 -16.73 13.68 25.72
C ILE A 125 -16.60 13.10 27.14
N HIS A 126 -15.39 12.73 27.58
CA HIS A 126 -15.14 12.28 28.97
C HIS A 126 -14.95 13.41 30.00
N ARG A 127 -14.65 14.65 29.57
CA ARG A 127 -14.50 15.80 30.47
C ARG A 127 -15.77 16.65 30.63
N GLY A 128 -16.78 16.45 29.77
CA GLY A 128 -18.06 17.15 29.85
C GLY A 128 -19.07 16.61 30.89
N LEU A 129 -18.74 15.53 31.60
CA LEU A 129 -19.63 14.88 32.59
C LEU A 129 -19.15 14.94 34.05
N LEU A 130 -18.09 15.70 34.35
CA LEU A 130 -17.59 15.90 35.72
C LEU A 130 -17.62 17.39 36.13
N GLY A 131 -18.73 18.05 35.87
CA GLY A 131 -19.04 19.36 36.43
C GLY A 131 -20.48 19.39 36.93
N LYS A 132 -20.62 19.44 38.27
CA LYS A 132 -21.86 19.36 39.09
C LYS A 132 -22.33 17.90 39.24
N ILE A 133 -22.35 17.27 40.41
CA ILE A 133 -22.57 17.72 41.80
C ILE A 133 -21.69 16.85 42.72
#